data_AF-A0AAW2Y121-F1
#
_entry.id   AF-A0AAW2Y121-F1
#
_cell.length_a   1.000
_cell.length_b   1.000
_cell.length_c   1.000
_cell.angle_alpha   90.00
_cell.angle_beta   90.00
_cell.angle_gamma   90.00
#
_symmetry.space_group_name_H-M   'P 1'
#
loop_
_entity.id
_entity.type
_entity.pdbx_description
1 polymer ?
#
loop_
_entity_poly.entity_id
_entity_poly.type
_entity_poly.pdbx_seq_one_letter_code
_entity_poly.pdbx_strand_id
1 'polypeptide(L)'
;MRQAGVKGLVDVGVTKVPRLFVHPPESLQSRPKLDDVPLDLPTIDFQGLGARRSEVVEEIRKAAGEWGFFRIVNHGIPLETMDAMLAAVKRFHEQPTEEKMPWYSGDARKQVKFNSNLPSSENDSASWRDVLSCVFSDNQLHPKIYL
;
A
#
# COMPACT_ATOMS: atom_id res chain seq x y z
N MET A 1 11.04 20.95 1.67
CA MET A 1 10.05 20.10 0.98
C MET A 1 10.49 18.64 0.80
N ARG A 2 11.76 18.33 0.48
CA ARG A 2 12.17 16.96 0.06
C ARG A 2 12.11 15.84 1.12
N GLN A 3 11.86 16.14 2.40
CA GLN A 3 12.10 15.19 3.51
C GLN A 3 10.89 14.94 4.44
N ALA A 4 9.95 15.88 4.52
CA ALA A 4 8.76 15.74 5.39
C ALA A 4 7.63 14.89 4.77
N GLY A 5 7.75 14.55 3.49
CA GLY A 5 6.75 13.80 2.74
C GLY A 5 5.41 14.51 2.52
N VAL A 6 4.45 13.77 1.98
CA VAL A 6 3.09 14.25 1.73
C VAL A 6 2.37 14.51 3.04
N LYS A 7 2.55 13.66 4.05
CA LYS A 7 1.97 13.91 5.39
C LYS A 7 2.46 15.25 5.95
N GLY A 8 3.75 15.56 5.84
CA GLY A 8 4.27 16.85 6.28
C GLY A 8 3.63 18.05 5.57
N LEU A 9 3.28 17.93 4.28
CA LEU A 9 2.53 18.96 3.56
C LEU A 9 1.11 19.13 4.10
N VAL A 10 0.45 18.03 4.47
CA VAL A 10 -0.88 18.05 5.09
C VAL A 10 -0.83 18.68 6.48
N ASP A 11 0.15 18.29 7.31
CA ASP A 11 0.28 18.76 8.69
C ASP A 11 0.51 20.28 8.77
N VAL A 12 1.19 20.88 7.79
CA VAL A 12 1.37 22.35 7.71
C VAL A 12 0.18 23.08 7.09
N GLY A 13 -0.92 22.37 6.82
CA GLY A 13 -2.18 22.97 6.38
C GLY A 13 -2.17 23.46 4.94
N VAL A 14 -1.50 22.76 4.01
CA VAL A 14 -1.50 23.15 2.60
C VAL A 14 -2.94 23.20 2.06
N THR A 15 -3.31 24.35 1.47
CA THR A 15 -4.67 24.60 0.95
C THR A 15 -4.82 24.32 -0.53
N LYS A 16 -3.71 24.12 -1.25
CA LYS A 16 -3.69 23.78 -2.67
C LYS A 16 -2.71 22.63 -2.92
N VAL A 17 -3.13 21.64 -3.70
CA VAL A 17 -2.27 20.55 -4.15
C VAL A 17 -1.10 21.12 -4.97
N PRO A 18 0.17 20.89 -4.58
CA PRO A 18 1.32 21.32 -5.37
C PRO A 18 1.29 20.73 -6.78
N ARG A 19 1.74 21.51 -7.77
CA ARG A 19 1.70 21.13 -9.20
C ARG A 19 2.35 19.77 -9.50
N LEU A 20 3.37 19.39 -8.72
CA LEU A 20 4.05 18.09 -8.84
C LEU A 20 3.10 16.89 -8.71
N PHE A 21 1.99 17.02 -7.98
CA PHE A 21 1.00 15.96 -7.77
C PHE A 21 -0.22 16.08 -8.67
N VAL A 22 -0.27 17.11 -9.53
CA VAL A 22 -1.37 17.31 -10.46
C VAL A 22 -1.09 16.46 -11.69
N HIS A 23 -1.97 15.48 -11.91
CA HIS A 23 -1.93 14.57 -13.04
C HIS A 23 -2.44 15.27 -14.31
N PRO A 24 -1.78 15.07 -15.47
CA PRO A 24 -2.22 15.68 -16.73
C PRO A 24 -3.58 15.09 -17.16
N PRO A 25 -4.48 15.87 -17.80
CA PRO A 25 -5.84 15.42 -18.14
C PRO A 25 -5.89 14.10 -18.91
N GLU A 26 -4.90 13.84 -19.76
CA GLU A 26 -4.76 12.61 -20.56
C GLU A 26 -4.65 11.36 -19.67
N SER A 27 -4.02 11.48 -18.49
CA SER A 27 -3.93 10.39 -17.51
C SER A 27 -5.25 10.14 -16.74
N LEU A 28 -6.23 11.04 -16.87
CA LEU A 28 -7.56 10.89 -16.29
C LEU A 28 -8.55 10.23 -17.27
N GLN A 29 -8.27 10.29 -18.57
CA GLN A 29 -9.15 9.79 -19.63
C GLN A 29 -9.27 8.25 -19.66
N SER A 30 -8.30 7.53 -19.09
CA SER A 30 -8.32 6.07 -18.98
C SER A 30 -9.09 5.56 -17.76
N ARG A 31 -9.51 6.44 -16.85
CA ARG A 31 -10.32 6.02 -15.70
C ARG A 31 -11.76 5.85 -16.18
N PRO A 32 -12.33 4.63 -16.14
CA PRO A 32 -13.76 4.51 -16.34
C PRO A 32 -14.43 5.44 -15.34
N LYS A 33 -15.41 6.24 -15.81
CA LYS A 33 -16.30 6.93 -14.89
C LYS A 33 -16.91 5.83 -14.04
N LEU A 34 -16.61 5.87 -12.75
CA LEU A 34 -17.27 5.00 -11.78
C LEU A 34 -18.67 5.57 -11.62
N ASP A 35 -19.49 5.42 -12.65
CA ASP A 35 -20.94 5.44 -12.47
C ASP A 35 -21.22 4.36 -11.41
N ASP A 36 -22.18 4.60 -10.51
CA ASP A 36 -22.52 3.85 -9.28
C ASP A 36 -22.88 2.35 -9.48
N VAL A 37 -22.14 1.62 -10.31
CA VAL A 37 -22.18 0.18 -10.43
C VAL A 37 -21.46 -0.37 -9.20
N PRO A 38 -22.17 -1.08 -8.31
CA PRO A 38 -21.50 -1.83 -7.26
C PRO A 38 -20.60 -2.83 -7.96
N LEU A 39 -19.29 -2.60 -7.92
CA LEU A 39 -18.30 -3.60 -8.31
C LEU A 39 -18.38 -4.72 -7.26
N ASP A 40 -19.21 -5.73 -7.54
CA ASP A 40 -19.31 -6.92 -6.73
C ASP A 40 -18.07 -7.81 -6.97
N LEU A 41 -16.97 -7.43 -6.33
CA LEU A 41 -15.71 -8.14 -6.45
C LEU A 41 -15.86 -9.56 -5.88
N PRO A 42 -15.40 -10.61 -6.59
CA PRO A 42 -15.47 -11.98 -6.10
C PRO A 42 -14.90 -12.07 -4.68
N THR A 43 -15.70 -12.63 -3.77
CA THR A 43 -15.30 -12.88 -2.38
C THR A 43 -15.20 -14.38 -2.16
N ILE A 44 -14.03 -14.84 -1.76
CA ILE A 44 -13.70 -16.25 -1.58
C ILE A 44 -13.60 -16.55 -0.09
N ASP A 45 -14.35 -17.55 0.37
CA ASP A 45 -14.42 -17.91 1.78
C ASP A 45 -13.50 -19.10 2.09
N PHE A 46 -12.49 -18.86 2.94
CA PHE A 46 -11.53 -19.87 3.37
C PHE A 46 -11.99 -20.70 4.57
N GLN A 47 -13.21 -20.49 5.07
CA GLN A 47 -13.78 -21.32 6.12
C GLN A 47 -13.85 -22.79 5.67
N GLY A 48 -13.29 -23.69 6.49
CA GLY A 48 -13.26 -25.12 6.19
C GLY A 48 -12.33 -25.51 5.04
N LEU A 49 -11.31 -24.68 4.72
CA LEU A 49 -10.38 -24.89 3.60
C LEU A 49 -9.81 -26.31 3.51
N GLY A 50 -9.60 -27.00 4.65
CA GLY A 50 -9.12 -28.39 4.66
C GLY A 50 -10.01 -29.34 3.84
N ALA A 51 -11.33 -29.27 4.01
CA ALA A 51 -12.30 -30.10 3.28
C ALA A 51 -12.65 -29.53 1.90
N ARG A 52 -12.60 -28.19 1.75
CA ARG A 52 -13.01 -27.46 0.54
C ARG A 52 -11.86 -27.04 -0.37
N ARG A 53 -10.67 -27.64 -0.20
CA ARG A 53 -9.45 -27.19 -0.88
C ARG A 53 -9.60 -27.11 -2.39
N SER A 54 -10.22 -28.12 -3.01
CA SER A 54 -10.43 -28.16 -4.46
C SER A 54 -11.40 -27.07 -4.93
N GLU A 55 -12.49 -26.84 -4.20
CA GLU A 55 -13.47 -25.79 -4.48
C GLU A 55 -12.82 -24.41 -4.41
N VAL A 56 -12.11 -24.10 -3.32
CA VAL A 56 -11.46 -22.80 -3.12
C VAL A 56 -10.38 -22.53 -4.18
N VAL A 57 -9.60 -23.54 -4.57
CA VAL A 57 -8.62 -23.41 -5.65
C VAL A 57 -9.29 -23.05 -6.97
N GLU A 58 -10.45 -23.66 -7.25
CA GLU A 58 -11.21 -23.38 -8.47
C GLU A 58 -11.85 -21.98 -8.44
N GLU A 59 -12.38 -21.54 -7.29
CA GLU A 59 -12.85 -20.18 -7.07
C GLU A 59 -11.74 -19.15 -7.30
N ILE A 60 -10.54 -19.39 -6.77
CA ILE A 60 -9.36 -18.53 -6.97
C ILE A 60 -8.99 -18.49 -8.46
N ARG A 61 -8.92 -19.65 -9.12
CA ARG A 61 -8.57 -19.76 -10.54
C ARG A 61 -9.55 -18.95 -11.39
N LYS A 62 -10.86 -19.09 -11.12
CA LYS A 62 -11.91 -18.37 -11.83
C LYS A 62 -11.83 -16.86 -11.59
N ALA A 63 -11.75 -16.42 -10.34
CA ALA A 63 -11.69 -15.01 -10.00
C ALA A 63 -10.41 -14.34 -10.54
N ALA A 64 -9.26 -15.00 -10.43
CA ALA A 64 -8.01 -14.51 -11.01
C ALA A 64 -8.06 -14.43 -12.55
N GLY A 65 -8.70 -15.39 -13.22
CA GLY A 65 -8.81 -15.42 -14.68
C GLY A 65 -9.82 -14.42 -15.25
N GLU A 66 -10.95 -14.22 -14.58
CA GLU A 66 -12.03 -13.35 -15.05
C GLU A 66 -11.87 -11.89 -14.58
N TRP A 67 -11.40 -11.69 -13.35
CA TRP A 67 -11.34 -10.36 -12.71
C TRP A 67 -9.91 -9.85 -12.47
N GLY A 68 -8.94 -10.74 -12.32
CA GLY A 68 -7.57 -10.38 -11.91
C GLY A 68 -7.44 -9.95 -10.45
N PHE A 69 -8.55 -9.82 -9.71
CA PHE A 69 -8.62 -9.43 -8.31
C PHE A 69 -9.79 -10.14 -7.60
N PHE A 70 -9.65 -10.37 -6.29
CA PHE A 70 -10.68 -10.94 -5.42
C PHE A 70 -10.41 -10.59 -3.96
N ARG A 71 -11.43 -10.70 -3.13
CA ARG A 71 -11.34 -10.59 -1.66
C ARG A 71 -11.33 -11.98 -1.05
N ILE A 72 -10.55 -12.18 0.01
CA ILE A 72 -10.61 -13.39 0.84
C ILE A 72 -11.22 -13.03 2.20
N VAL A 73 -12.12 -13.89 2.69
CA VAL A 73 -12.65 -13.85 4.07
C VAL A 73 -12.34 -15.16 4.78
N ASN A 74 -12.40 -15.15 6.12
CA ASN A 74 -12.08 -16.32 6.96
C ASN A 74 -10.69 -16.95 6.66
N HIS A 75 -9.70 -16.11 6.29
CA HIS A 75 -8.35 -16.53 5.94
C HIS A 75 -7.52 -17.07 7.12
N GLY A 76 -8.05 -17.03 8.35
CA GLY A 76 -7.38 -17.56 9.55
C GLY A 76 -6.31 -16.65 10.16
N ILE A 77 -6.12 -15.42 9.64
CA ILE A 77 -5.28 -14.42 10.29
C ILE A 77 -6.14 -13.74 11.37
N PRO A 78 -5.70 -13.72 12.64
CA PRO A 78 -6.45 -13.06 13.72
C PRO A 78 -6.66 -11.57 13.44
N LEU A 79 -7.83 -11.04 13.80
CA LEU A 79 -8.16 -9.63 13.62
C LEU A 79 -7.20 -8.73 14.40
N GLU A 80 -6.80 -9.16 15.59
CA GLU A 80 -5.87 -8.46 16.46
C GLU A 80 -4.50 -8.26 15.78
N THR A 81 -4.07 -9.23 14.96
CA THR A 81 -2.83 -9.12 14.17
C THR A 81 -2.96 -8.06 13.08
N MET A 82 -4.11 -8.00 12.40
CA MET A 82 -4.37 -6.98 11.37
C MET A 82 -4.45 -5.59 11.98
N ASP A 83 -5.15 -5.44 13.11
CA ASP A 83 -5.28 -4.19 13.85
C ASP A 83 -3.92 -3.70 14.38
N ALA A 84 -3.12 -4.61 14.94
CA ALA A 84 -1.77 -4.29 15.40
C ALA A 84 -0.87 -3.79 14.26
N MET A 85 -0.98 -4.39 13.06
CA MET A 85 -0.23 -3.95 11.88
C MET A 85 -0.66 -2.55 11.42
N LEU A 86 -1.97 -2.29 11.33
CA LEU A 86 -2.50 -0.95 10.99
C LEU A 86 -2.04 0.10 12.01
N ALA A 87 -2.12 -0.23 13.30
CA ALA A 87 -1.66 0.65 14.37
C ALA A 87 -0.15 0.90 14.28
N ALA A 88 0.67 -0.10 13.98
CA ALA A 88 2.12 0.05 13.83
C ALA A 88 2.50 0.97 12.65
N VAL A 89 1.87 0.77 11.48
CA VAL A 89 2.12 1.62 10.30
C VAL A 89 1.68 3.06 10.56
N LYS A 90 0.54 3.26 11.23
CA LYS A 90 0.06 4.59 11.64
C LYS A 90 1.04 5.26 12.59
N ARG A 91 1.45 4.57 13.66
CA ARG A 91 2.46 5.08 14.62
C ARG A 91 3.76 5.46 13.92
N PHE A 92 4.22 4.69 12.93
CA PHE A 92 5.39 5.05 12.15
C PHE A 92 5.22 6.40 11.47
N HIS A 93 4.13 6.59 10.71
CA HIS A 93 3.93 7.81 9.92
C HIS A 93 3.63 9.05 10.79
N GLU A 94 3.06 8.86 11.98
CA GLU A 94 2.77 9.92 12.96
C GLU A 94 4.00 10.43 13.72
N GLN A 95 5.14 9.73 13.67
CA GLN A 95 6.37 10.24 14.28
C GLN A 95 6.83 11.56 13.64
N PRO A 96 7.58 12.39 14.41
CA PRO A 96 8.28 13.56 13.88
C PRO A 96 9.11 13.21 12.64
N THR A 97 9.33 14.19 11.77
CA THR A 97 10.06 13.96 10.52
C THR A 97 11.48 13.45 10.82
N GLU A 98 12.11 14.03 11.84
CA GLU A 98 13.46 13.75 12.31
C GLU A 98 13.65 12.27 12.66
N GLU A 99 12.66 11.64 13.29
CA GLU A 99 12.70 10.22 13.67
C GLU A 99 12.55 9.27 12.47
N LYS A 100 11.87 9.72 11.41
CA LYS A 100 11.68 8.93 10.18
C LYS A 100 12.83 9.09 9.20
N MET A 101 13.58 10.20 9.30
CA MET A 101 14.67 10.53 8.36
C MET A 101 15.78 9.47 8.23
N PRO A 102 16.20 8.75 9.28
CA PRO A 102 17.18 7.67 9.14
C PRO A 102 16.77 6.58 8.15
N TRP A 103 15.46 6.37 7.99
CA TRP A 103 14.89 5.38 7.08
C TRP A 103 14.69 5.93 5.67
N TYR A 104 14.82 7.25 5.45
CA TYR A 104 14.54 7.88 4.17
C TYR A 104 15.54 7.41 3.10
N SER A 105 15.06 6.75 2.04
CA SER A 105 15.93 6.23 0.98
C SER A 105 15.16 5.87 -0.29
N GLY A 106 15.73 6.24 -1.43
CA GLY A 106 15.33 5.75 -2.77
C GLY A 106 16.01 4.45 -3.20
N ASP A 107 17.04 3.98 -2.46
CA ASP A 107 17.79 2.78 -2.85
C ASP A 107 16.91 1.52 -2.82
N ALA A 108 16.78 0.86 -3.97
CA ALA A 108 16.03 -0.38 -4.15
C ALA A 108 16.55 -1.53 -3.28
N ARG A 109 17.85 -1.52 -2.95
CA ARG A 109 18.54 -2.60 -2.23
C ARG A 109 18.34 -2.55 -0.71
N LYS A 110 17.90 -1.41 -0.16
CA LYS A 110 17.60 -1.32 1.28
C LYS A 110 16.37 -2.16 1.62
N GLN A 111 16.52 -3.05 2.60
CA GLN A 111 15.44 -3.92 3.08
C GLN A 111 14.32 -3.10 3.75
N VAL A 112 14.66 -2.16 4.63
CA VAL A 112 13.68 -1.23 5.21
C VAL A 112 13.99 0.18 4.75
N LYS A 113 12.97 0.85 4.22
CA LYS A 113 13.09 2.24 3.74
C LYS A 113 11.77 2.97 3.80
N PHE A 114 11.88 4.26 4.06
CA PHE A 114 10.82 5.24 3.95
C PHE A 114 11.10 6.12 2.73
N ASN A 115 10.07 6.50 1.98
CA ASN A 115 10.19 7.54 0.96
C ASN A 115 8.82 8.16 0.67
N SER A 116 8.87 9.33 0.05
CA SER A 116 7.70 9.99 -0.52
C SER A 116 7.94 10.07 -2.00
N ASN A 117 6.94 9.68 -2.80
CA ASN A 117 7.15 9.42 -4.22
C ASN A 117 7.62 10.71 -4.92
N LEU A 118 8.90 10.77 -5.29
CA LEU A 118 9.45 11.81 -6.14
C LEU A 118 9.44 11.29 -7.58
N PRO A 119 8.99 12.08 -8.55
CA PRO A 119 8.89 11.59 -9.91
C PRO A 119 10.26 11.29 -10.49
N SER A 120 10.35 10.19 -11.23
CA SER A 120 11.56 9.72 -11.92
C SER A 120 11.95 10.61 -13.11
N SER A 121 10.99 11.34 -13.67
CA SER A 121 11.08 12.17 -14.87
C SER A 121 10.34 13.49 -14.65
N GLU A 122 10.77 14.57 -15.31
CA GLU A 122 10.13 15.90 -15.23
C GLU A 122 8.66 15.90 -15.69
N ASN A 123 8.26 14.93 -16.51
CA ASN A 123 6.89 14.79 -17.01
C ASN A 123 6.01 13.84 -16.17
N ASP A 124 6.56 13.20 -15.14
CA ASP A 124 5.79 12.31 -14.28
C ASP A 124 5.17 13.10 -13.13
N SER A 125 3.86 12.95 -12.92
CA SER A 125 3.19 13.45 -11.72
C SER A 125 3.51 12.53 -10.54
N ALA A 126 3.93 13.11 -9.43
CA ALA A 126 4.14 12.42 -8.17
C ALA A 126 2.82 11.87 -7.62
N SER A 127 2.88 10.73 -6.92
CA SER A 127 1.74 10.23 -6.16
C SER A 127 1.60 10.97 -4.84
N TRP A 128 0.38 11.35 -4.47
CA TRP A 128 0.05 11.89 -3.15
C TRP A 128 0.09 10.79 -2.07
N ARG A 129 1.30 10.30 -1.77
CA ARG A 129 1.54 9.15 -0.90
C ARG A 129 2.94 9.18 -0.28
N ASP A 130 3.01 8.74 0.97
CA ASP A 130 4.23 8.31 1.66
C ASP A 130 4.25 6.79 1.78
N VAL A 131 5.44 6.18 1.71
CA VAL A 131 5.61 4.72 1.70
C VAL A 131 6.70 4.29 2.66
N LEU A 132 6.35 3.40 3.58
CA LEU A 132 7.29 2.53 4.30
C LEU A 132 7.32 1.17 3.58
N SER A 133 8.49 0.76 3.11
CA SER A 133 8.72 -0.56 2.50
C SER A 133 9.61 -1.39 3.41
N CYS A 134 9.18 -2.62 3.67
CA CYS A 134 9.96 -3.62 4.38
C CYS A 134 10.03 -4.88 3.52
N VAL A 135 11.22 -5.20 3.01
CA VAL A 135 11.50 -6.37 2.20
C VAL A 135 12.17 -7.41 3.07
N PHE A 136 11.52 -8.55 3.21
CA PHE A 136 12.02 -9.70 3.93
C PHE A 136 12.28 -10.81 2.92
N SER A 137 13.53 -11.27 2.83
CA SER A 137 13.83 -12.57 2.24
C SER A 137 13.36 -13.67 3.22
N ASP A 138 12.95 -14.82 2.69
CA ASP A 138 12.82 -16.13 3.37
C ASP A 138 12.01 -16.27 4.68
N ASN A 139 11.03 -15.40 4.98
CA ASN A 139 10.21 -15.46 6.20
C ASN A 139 11.01 -15.39 7.52
N GLN A 140 12.31 -15.10 7.49
CA GLN A 140 13.11 -14.88 8.70
C GLN A 140 13.20 -13.39 9.00
N LEU A 141 12.30 -12.93 9.89
CA LEU A 141 12.48 -11.65 10.58
C LEU A 141 13.59 -11.81 11.62
N HIS A 142 14.86 -11.58 11.24
CA HIS A 142 15.93 -11.54 12.23
C HIS A 142 15.77 -10.28 13.12
N PRO A 143 15.46 -10.43 14.43
CA PRO A 143 15.15 -9.29 15.28
C PRO A 143 16.35 -8.37 15.55
N LYS A 144 17.57 -8.80 15.22
CA LYS A 144 18.81 -8.06 15.44
C LYS A 144 19.24 -7.16 14.27
N ILE A 145 18.49 -7.11 13.17
CA ILE A 145 18.82 -6.21 12.04
C ILE A 145 18.25 -4.79 12.27
N TYR A 146 17.45 -4.60 13.34
CA TYR A 146 16.67 -3.38 13.60
C TYR A 146 16.95 -2.72 14.95
N LEU A 147 18.06 -3.08 15.63
CA LEU A 147 18.58 -2.42 16.83
C LEU A 147 20.01 -1.93 16.60
#